data_AF-A0A3N5WNF2-F1
#
_entry.id   AF-A0A3N5WNF2-F1
#
_cell.length_a   1.000
_cell.length_b   1.000
_cell.length_c   1.000
_cell.angle_alpha   90.00
_cell.angle_beta   90.00
_cell.angle_gamma   90.00
#
_symmetry.space_group_name_H-M   'P 1'
#
loop_
_entity.id
_entity.type
_entity.pdbx_description
1 polymer ?
#
loop_
_entity_poly.entity_id
_entity_poly.type
_entity_poly.pdbx_seq_one_letter_code
_entity_poly.pdbx_strand_id
1 'polypeptide(L)'
;MAAINFLSAEIQTGKIRSENLQAAFAALNEDGYVILNELVSREHAAVLRDRMLEDTERILERKDVPFNFNVGNIQQDPPPFPPYLFLDVLVNDIIIEITHAVLGNGLKNSFYSGNTALPGKG
;
A
#
# COMPACT_ATOMS: atom_id res chain seq x y z
N MET A 1 5.37 18.24 -0.71
CA MET A 1 4.61 17.18 -0.02
C MET A 1 3.12 17.48 -0.04
N ALA A 2 2.43 16.98 -1.06
CA ALA A 2 0.98 17.01 -1.11
C ALA A 2 0.39 15.86 -0.28
N ALA A 3 -0.57 16.17 0.58
CA ALA A 3 -1.40 15.20 1.27
C ALA A 3 -2.88 15.48 0.93
N ILE A 4 -3.59 14.45 0.47
CA ILE A 4 -4.97 14.56 0.02
C ILE A 4 -5.86 13.85 1.02
N ASN A 5 -6.87 14.57 1.49
CA ASN A 5 -7.97 14.02 2.27
C ASN A 5 -9.19 13.90 1.37
N PHE A 6 -9.91 12.80 1.50
CA PHE A 6 -11.07 12.50 0.68
C PHE A 6 -12.35 12.71 1.46
N LEU A 7 -13.41 13.10 0.77
CA LEU A 7 -14.74 13.10 1.34
C LEU A 7 -15.20 11.65 1.53
N SER A 8 -16.03 11.38 2.54
CA SER A 8 -16.61 10.04 2.74
C SER A 8 -17.34 9.51 1.51
N ALA A 9 -17.94 10.40 0.70
CA ALA A 9 -18.59 10.03 -0.55
C ALA A 9 -17.59 9.53 -1.61
N GLU A 10 -16.40 10.11 -1.72
CA GLU A 10 -15.36 9.64 -2.65
C GLU A 10 -14.93 8.23 -2.25
N ILE A 11 -14.67 8.01 -0.95
CA ILE A 11 -14.29 6.69 -0.41
C ILE A 11 -15.38 5.64 -0.66
N GLN A 12 -16.64 5.97 -0.35
CA GLN A 12 -17.76 5.02 -0.48
C GLN A 12 -18.09 4.67 -1.94
N THR A 13 -17.89 5.62 -2.86
CA THR A 13 -18.22 5.44 -4.27
C THR A 13 -17.05 4.97 -5.11
N GLY A 14 -15.82 5.04 -4.57
CA GLY A 14 -14.59 4.81 -5.32
C GLY A 14 -14.24 5.89 -6.33
N LYS A 15 -15.00 7.01 -6.37
CA LYS A 15 -14.86 8.05 -7.39
C LYS A 15 -14.13 9.26 -6.84
N ILE A 16 -12.96 9.55 -7.40
CA ILE A 16 -12.22 10.75 -7.03
C ILE A 16 -12.85 11.99 -7.68
N ARG A 17 -12.82 13.13 -6.97
CA ARG A 17 -13.16 14.41 -7.57
C ARG A 17 -12.01 14.92 -8.45
N SER A 18 -12.36 15.66 -9.51
CA SER A 18 -11.40 16.17 -10.49
C SER A 18 -10.26 16.99 -9.86
N GLU A 19 -10.57 17.81 -8.83
CA GLU A 19 -9.57 18.58 -8.11
C GLU A 19 -8.55 17.72 -7.35
N ASN A 20 -9.02 16.62 -6.73
CA ASN A 20 -8.17 15.70 -6.00
C ASN A 20 -7.32 14.87 -6.97
N LEU A 21 -7.87 14.49 -8.12
CA LEU A 21 -7.13 13.80 -9.18
C LEU A 21 -6.03 14.67 -9.78
N GLN A 22 -6.34 15.94 -10.07
CA GLN A 22 -5.35 16.90 -10.58
C GLN A 22 -4.24 17.14 -9.56
N ALA A 23 -4.58 17.28 -8.28
CA ALA A 23 -3.60 17.42 -7.21
C ALA A 23 -2.69 16.19 -7.09
N ALA A 24 -3.25 14.97 -7.15
CA ALA A 24 -2.48 13.73 -7.12
C ALA A 24 -1.55 13.60 -8.33
N PHE A 25 -2.06 13.90 -9.53
CA PHE A 25 -1.29 13.88 -10.77
C PHE A 25 -0.13 14.89 -10.73
N ALA A 26 -0.38 16.13 -10.29
CA ALA A 26 0.67 17.15 -10.19
C ALA A 26 1.76 16.73 -9.18
N ALA A 27 1.36 16.28 -7.99
CA ALA A 27 2.30 15.81 -6.97
C ALA A 27 3.17 14.64 -7.45
N LEU A 28 2.58 13.67 -8.17
CA LEU A 28 3.34 12.55 -8.73
C LEU A 28 4.33 13.00 -9.83
N ASN A 29 3.98 13.99 -10.65
CA ASN A 29 4.88 14.50 -11.68
C ASN A 29 5.99 15.42 -11.15
N GLU A 30 5.69 16.22 -10.12
CA GLU A 30 6.60 17.24 -9.59
C GLU A 30 7.45 16.71 -8.43
N ASP A 31 6.82 16.09 -7.43
CA ASP A 31 7.47 15.60 -6.21
C ASP A 31 7.89 14.12 -6.32
N GLY A 32 7.30 13.36 -7.26
CA GLY A 32 7.53 11.92 -7.41
C GLY A 32 6.75 11.05 -6.41
N TYR A 33 5.91 11.64 -5.56
CA TYR A 33 5.06 10.93 -4.59
C TYR A 33 3.85 11.77 -4.15
N VAL A 34 2.83 11.11 -3.60
CA VAL A 34 1.65 11.75 -2.99
C VAL A 34 1.19 10.95 -1.77
N ILE A 35 0.71 11.63 -0.73
CA ILE A 35 0.09 10.99 0.44
C ILE A 35 -1.42 11.04 0.30
N LEU A 36 -2.06 9.87 0.37
CA LEU A 36 -3.51 9.70 0.24
C LEU A 36 -4.07 9.16 1.56
N ASN A 37 -4.76 10.01 2.30
CA ASN A 37 -5.17 9.67 3.67
C ASN A 37 -6.43 8.81 3.70
N GLU A 38 -6.47 7.85 4.62
CA GLU A 38 -7.66 7.04 4.96
C GLU A 38 -8.30 6.28 3.79
N LEU A 39 -7.52 5.90 2.77
CA LEU A 39 -8.01 5.08 1.65
C LEU A 39 -8.19 3.60 1.99
N VAL A 40 -7.54 3.13 3.06
CA VAL A 40 -7.60 1.74 3.54
C VAL A 40 -8.23 1.74 4.93
N SER A 41 -9.16 0.80 5.16
CA SER A 41 -9.74 0.58 6.48
C SER A 41 -8.67 0.27 7.51
N ARG A 42 -8.78 0.91 8.68
CA ARG A 42 -7.89 0.68 9.82
C ARG A 42 -8.01 -0.73 10.36
N GLU A 43 -9.20 -1.31 10.25
CA GLU A 43 -9.50 -2.69 10.61
C GLU A 43 -8.80 -3.68 9.66
N HIS A 44 -8.88 -3.46 8.35
CA HIS A 44 -8.16 -4.28 7.36
C HIS A 44 -6.64 -4.18 7.56
N ALA A 45 -6.13 -2.96 7.77
CA ALA A 45 -4.71 -2.74 8.06
C ALA A 45 -4.27 -3.45 9.36
N ALA A 46 -5.11 -3.45 10.40
CA ALA A 46 -4.82 -4.17 11.65
C ALA A 46 -4.78 -5.69 11.44
N VAL A 47 -5.71 -6.25 10.66
CA VAL A 47 -5.72 -7.69 10.35
C VAL A 47 -4.45 -8.11 9.60
N LEU A 48 -4.02 -7.31 8.60
CA LEU A 48 -2.76 -7.55 7.90
C LEU A 48 -1.55 -7.41 8.83
N ARG A 49 -1.50 -6.35 9.64
CA ARG A 49 -0.42 -6.12 10.60
C ARG A 49 -0.25 -7.31 11.53
N ASP A 50 -1.33 -7.76 12.18
CA ASP A 50 -1.25 -8.82 13.19
C ASP A 50 -0.74 -10.12 12.58
N ARG A 51 -1.18 -10.45 11.36
CA ARG A 51 -0.70 -11.63 10.65
C ARG A 51 0.76 -11.49 10.18
N MET A 52 1.14 -10.32 9.65
CA MET A 52 2.52 -10.10 9.22
C MET A 52 3.50 -10.12 10.38
N LEU A 53 3.11 -9.65 11.58
CA LEU A 53 3.93 -9.77 12.79
C LEU A 53 4.13 -11.23 13.20
N GLU A 54 3.07 -12.04 13.20
CA GLU A 54 3.17 -13.49 13.46
C GLU A 54 4.11 -14.19 12.45
N ASP A 55 3.97 -13.86 11.17
CA ASP A 55 4.83 -14.44 10.13
C ASP A 55 6.28 -13.90 10.20
N THR A 56 6.51 -12.71 10.73
CA THR A 56 7.86 -12.15 10.96
C THR A 56 8.66 -13.05 11.91
N GLU A 57 8.03 -13.51 13.01
CA GLU A 57 8.68 -14.39 13.97
C GLU A 57 9.14 -15.69 13.30
N ARG A 58 8.28 -16.30 12.47
CA ARG A 58 8.59 -17.51 11.70
C ARG A 58 9.70 -17.28 10.68
N ILE A 59 9.69 -16.13 10.01
CA ILE A 59 10.72 -15.77 9.02
C ILE A 59 12.09 -15.65 9.69
N LEU A 60 12.15 -15.08 10.90
CA LEU A 60 13.40 -14.91 11.65
C LEU A 60 14.03 -16.23 12.12
N GLU A 61 13.26 -17.31 12.22
CA GLU A 61 13.77 -18.65 12.56
C GLU A 61 14.45 -19.33 11.36
N ARG A 62 14.28 -18.80 10.15
CA ARG A 62 14.91 -19.35 8.95
C ARG A 62 16.42 -19.14 9.00
N LYS A 63 17.16 -20.08 8.41
CA LYS A 63 18.61 -19.93 8.20
C LYS A 63 18.95 -18.86 7.16
N ASP A 64 18.03 -18.63 6.23
CA ASP A 64 18.15 -17.77 5.05
C ASP A 64 17.15 -16.61 5.10
N VAL A 65 17.15 -15.84 6.20
CA VAL A 65 16.25 -14.69 6.35
C VAL A 65 16.41 -13.72 5.16
N PRO A 66 15.32 -13.38 4.45
CA PRO A 66 15.41 -12.60 3.21
C PRO A 66 15.54 -11.10 3.51
N PHE A 67 16.75 -10.63 3.81
CA PHE A 67 17.00 -9.22 4.04
C PHE A 67 17.19 -8.43 2.74
N ASN A 68 16.55 -7.27 2.65
CA ASN A 68 16.76 -6.26 1.63
C ASN A 68 17.95 -5.37 2.00
N PHE A 69 19.08 -5.56 1.32
CA PHE A 69 20.34 -4.81 1.42
C PHE A 69 21.07 -4.86 2.77
N ASN A 70 20.37 -4.64 3.89
CA ASN A 70 20.92 -4.62 5.24
C ASN A 70 20.16 -5.55 6.18
N VAL A 71 20.86 -6.02 7.22
CA VAL A 71 20.27 -6.83 8.28
C VAL A 71 19.29 -5.96 9.05
N GLY A 72 18.01 -6.29 8.97
CA GLY A 72 16.91 -5.61 9.68
C GLY A 72 15.78 -5.11 8.79
N ASN A 73 15.95 -5.09 7.47
CA ASN A 73 14.84 -4.87 6.53
C ASN A 73 14.45 -6.20 5.87
N ILE A 74 13.46 -6.90 6.40
CA ILE A 74 13.00 -8.17 5.84
C ILE A 74 12.14 -7.90 4.60
N GLN A 75 12.39 -8.60 3.49
CA GLN A 75 11.42 -8.75 2.42
C GLN A 75 10.34 -9.75 2.85
N GLN A 76 9.11 -9.29 3.02
CA GLN A 76 8.02 -10.11 3.53
C GLN A 76 6.72 -9.81 2.78
N ASP A 77 6.22 -10.80 2.07
CA ASP A 77 4.93 -10.69 1.39
C ASP A 77 3.77 -10.78 2.40
N PRO A 78 2.70 -9.98 2.25
CA PRO A 78 1.46 -10.20 2.98
C PRO A 78 0.82 -11.53 2.56
N PRO A 79 0.00 -12.15 3.43
CA PRO A 79 -0.67 -13.44 3.15
C PRO A 79 -1.58 -13.37 1.90
N PRO A 80 -1.33 -14.17 0.85
CA PRO A 80 -2.07 -14.08 -0.42
C PRO A 80 -3.35 -14.95 -0.42
N PHE A 81 -4.04 -15.07 0.71
CA PHE A 81 -5.21 -15.95 0.87
C PHE A 81 -6.24 -15.37 1.86
N PRO A 82 -7.53 -15.75 1.75
CA PRO A 82 -8.55 -15.34 2.71
C PRO A 82 -8.20 -15.76 4.16
N PRO A 83 -8.52 -14.94 5.18
CA PRO A 83 -9.33 -13.73 5.14
C PRO A 83 -8.55 -12.43 4.89
N TYR A 84 -7.31 -12.49 4.41
CA TYR A 84 -6.39 -11.34 4.36
C TYR A 84 -6.41 -10.56 3.05
N LEU A 85 -7.35 -10.86 2.15
CA LEU A 85 -7.48 -10.20 0.86
C LEU A 85 -8.61 -9.16 0.92
N PHE A 86 -8.25 -7.88 0.88
CA PHE A 86 -9.18 -6.75 1.00
C PHE A 86 -9.21 -5.90 -0.28
N LEU A 87 -10.42 -5.55 -0.75
CA LEU A 87 -10.59 -4.79 -2.00
C LEU A 87 -9.95 -3.40 -1.93
N ASP A 88 -10.06 -2.72 -0.80
CA ASP A 88 -9.47 -1.40 -0.56
C ASP A 88 -7.93 -1.42 -0.49
N VAL A 89 -7.31 -2.60 -0.44
CA VAL A 89 -5.86 -2.80 -0.52
C VAL A 89 -5.44 -3.26 -1.92
N LEU A 90 -6.08 -4.29 -2.48
CA LEU A 90 -5.65 -4.93 -3.73
C LEU A 90 -6.11 -4.18 -4.99
N VAL A 91 -7.31 -3.60 -4.96
CA VAL A 91 -8.00 -3.04 -6.13
C VAL A 91 -8.78 -1.77 -5.73
N ASN A 92 -8.11 -0.85 -5.04
CA ASN A 92 -8.70 0.41 -4.61
C ASN A 92 -9.03 1.31 -5.81
N ASP A 93 -10.30 1.62 -6.03
CA ASP A 93 -10.77 2.37 -7.21
C ASP A 93 -10.10 3.76 -7.33
N ILE A 94 -9.90 4.47 -6.21
CA ILE A 94 -9.24 5.78 -6.22
C ILE A 94 -7.77 5.66 -6.64
N ILE A 95 -7.07 4.63 -6.15
CA ILE A 95 -5.68 4.35 -6.59
C ILE A 95 -5.65 3.98 -8.08
N ILE A 96 -6.62 3.20 -8.56
CA ILE A 96 -6.72 2.82 -9.97
C ILE A 96 -6.94 4.08 -10.84
N GLU A 97 -7.84 4.99 -10.45
CA GLU A 97 -8.08 6.23 -11.19
C GLU A 97 -6.83 7.12 -11.25
N ILE A 98 -6.11 7.27 -10.12
CA ILE A 98 -4.85 8.05 -10.09
C ILE A 98 -3.78 7.39 -10.96
N THR A 99 -3.59 6.08 -10.85
CA THR A 99 -2.57 5.36 -11.65
C THR A 99 -2.88 5.39 -13.14
N HIS A 100 -4.15 5.27 -13.54
CA HIS A 100 -4.59 5.46 -14.93
C HIS A 100 -4.31 6.88 -15.43
N ALA A 101 -4.56 7.91 -14.62
CA ALA A 101 -4.31 9.29 -15.01
C ALA A 101 -2.81 9.57 -15.25
N VAL A 102 -1.93 8.91 -14.50
CA VAL A 102 -0.47 9.10 -14.61
C VAL A 102 0.17 8.22 -15.68
N LEU A 103 -0.22 6.94 -15.75
CA LEU A 103 0.49 5.92 -16.55
C LEU A 103 -0.30 5.45 -17.79
N GLY A 104 -1.57 5.86 -17.92
CA GLY A 104 -2.45 5.47 -19.03
C GLY A 104 -3.20 4.16 -18.82
N ASN A 105 -3.84 3.67 -19.88
CA ASN A 105 -4.68 2.46 -19.84
C ASN A 105 -3.86 1.17 -19.99
N GLY A 106 -4.45 0.04 -19.56
CA GLY A 106 -3.85 -1.30 -19.72
C GLY A 106 -2.88 -1.69 -18.62
N LEU A 107 -2.84 -0.93 -17.52
CA LEU A 107 -2.02 -1.23 -16.35
C LEU A 107 -2.57 -2.45 -15.61
N LYS A 108 -1.66 -3.12 -14.90
CA LYS A 108 -2.00 -4.16 -13.94
C LYS A 108 -1.12 -4.01 -12.72
N ASN A 109 -1.69 -4.22 -11.54
CA ASN A 109 -0.88 -4.47 -10.36
C ASN A 109 -0.18 -5.83 -10.56
N SER A 110 1.15 -5.83 -10.53
CA SER A 110 1.97 -7.03 -10.71
C SER A 110 2.77 -7.40 -9.46
N PHE A 111 2.54 -6.68 -8.36
CA PHE A 111 3.32 -6.83 -7.14
C PHE A 111 2.43 -6.70 -5.90
N TYR A 112 2.47 -7.72 -5.05
CA TYR A 112 1.80 -7.74 -3.75
C TYR A 112 2.79 -8.30 -2.73
N SER A 113 3.58 -7.39 -2.17
CA SER A 113 4.73 -7.69 -1.30
C SER A 113 4.80 -6.66 -0.17
N GLY A 114 5.81 -6.78 0.68
CA GLY A 114 6.01 -5.89 1.81
C GLY A 114 7.45 -5.89 2.33
N ASN A 115 7.70 -4.92 3.21
CA ASN A 115 8.96 -4.71 3.90
C ASN A 115 8.69 -4.62 5.39
N THR A 116 9.35 -5.45 6.18
CA THR A 116 9.25 -5.42 7.64
C THR A 116 10.56 -4.89 8.22
N ALA A 117 10.52 -3.66 8.74
CA ALA A 117 11.65 -3.04 9.41
C ALA A 117 11.74 -3.48 10.88
N LEU A 118 12.84 -4.12 11.25
CA LEU A 118 13.10 -4.61 12.60
C LEU A 118 13.67 -3.50 13.49
N PRO A 119 13.31 -3.48 14.79
CA PRO A 119 13.89 -2.55 15.75
C PRO A 119 15.41 -2.69 15.88
N GLY A 120 16.14 -1.56 15.90
CA GLY A 120 17.57 -1.52 16.27
C GLY A 120 18.52 -2.21 15.28
N LYS A 121 18.09 -2.44 14.05
CA LYS A 121 18.84 -3.15 13.00
C LYS A 121 18.83 -2.35 11.69
N GLY A 122 19.22 -1.08 11.72
CA GLY A 122 19.28 -0.21 10.54
C GLY A 122 20.58 0.56 10.48
#